data_AF-A0A2Z2M7L5-F1
#
_entry.id   AF-A0A2Z2M7L5-F1
#
_cell.length_a   1.000
_cell.length_b   1.000
_cell.length_c   1.000
_cell.angle_alpha   90.00
_cell.angle_beta   90.00
_cell.angle_gamma   90.00
#
_symmetry.space_group_name_H-M   'P 1'
#
loop_
_entity.id
_entity.type
_entity.pdbx_description
1 polymer ?
#
loop_
_entity_poly.entity_id
_entity_poly.type
_entity_poly.pdbx_seq_one_letter_code
_entity_poly.pdbx_strand_id
1 'polypeptide(L)'
;MLLGNYRFPGRYGPEWGSGGIFGLRYHNGTLYFTLAFEAEAHFIDMKSSEERTYDFTLVGDAPTSGGDTYNAVETVDEFIYFGGWVHAPAVYREDRRILFHNKYSHVHAYDTEEGSIKLLWKESIHHETDWAGEVSDITYDPYNDRLLLAREDGHKNLGVYSLDRRTGKAEPLLTEPSPKGTRVHDVTFFGVGNNFTEGLRGFRALDLISGKWDSFKPGKSVDGRPYERPELGAMSSAYNRIFAFVRGGLFAGNPYMGEEFAFYRLFDFPTFYAPFRVNAINAGGGILTAFNAHHDATYRRNPADAGMGWDFTNNIVGPSVLVYIAPPMVKIVGTFGARVTSIEKMDGKILIAANTAPNTGAIEATPFDTGNRDIVVLDEKVLQDRPPAVSFSVPLGLLRKARKRTFGGIPLDGYRSARAIFYVKDDVKLKVYEYDLSLPGETAEEETLDLKAGRNVVDLRTFSGAVSFELEKEVEGRVRIELL
;
A
#
# COMPACT_ATOMS: atom_id res chain seq x y z
N MET A 1 7.17 -25.16 -15.17
CA MET A 1 5.77 -25.24 -14.68
C MET A 1 5.76 -24.35 -13.46
N LEU A 2 5.03 -23.23 -13.47
CA LEU A 2 4.99 -22.33 -12.31
C LEU A 2 4.10 -23.01 -11.25
N LEU A 3 4.60 -23.11 -10.00
CA LEU A 3 4.01 -23.51 -8.70
C LEU A 3 2.82 -24.49 -8.64
N GLY A 4 2.89 -25.49 -7.75
CA GLY A 4 1.87 -26.54 -7.60
C GLY A 4 0.51 -26.09 -7.04
N ASN A 5 0.44 -24.99 -6.28
CA ASN A 5 -0.81 -24.45 -5.76
C ASN A 5 -0.72 -22.92 -5.57
N TYR A 6 -1.68 -22.19 -6.14
CA TYR A 6 -1.73 -20.72 -6.06
C TYR A 6 -2.76 -20.21 -5.07
N ARG A 7 -3.63 -21.10 -4.56
CA ARG A 7 -4.78 -20.73 -3.75
C ARG A 7 -4.63 -21.19 -2.31
N PHE A 8 -4.79 -20.24 -1.40
CA PHE A 8 -4.67 -20.44 0.03
C PHE A 8 -5.99 -20.03 0.68
N PRO A 9 -6.87 -20.99 1.03
CA PRO A 9 -8.07 -20.69 1.81
C PRO A 9 -7.66 -20.23 3.22
N GLY A 10 -8.54 -19.49 3.88
CA GLY A 10 -8.35 -19.11 5.29
C GLY A 10 -8.23 -20.35 6.19
N ARG A 11 -7.23 -20.36 7.07
CA ARG A 11 -7.00 -21.41 8.07
C ARG A 11 -6.96 -20.80 9.47
N TYR A 12 -6.55 -21.60 10.46
CA TYR A 12 -6.27 -21.10 11.80
C TYR A 12 -5.11 -20.10 11.70
N GLY A 13 -5.44 -18.83 11.83
CA GLY A 13 -4.55 -17.70 11.68
C GLY A 13 -5.07 -16.60 12.59
N PRO A 14 -4.87 -16.74 13.90
CA PRO A 14 -5.66 -16.00 14.86
C PRO A 14 -5.24 -14.52 14.88
N GLU A 15 -6.04 -13.62 14.29
CA GLU A 15 -5.72 -12.19 14.17
C GLU A 15 -6.93 -11.33 13.73
N TRP A 16 -6.72 -10.04 13.48
CA TRP A 16 -7.69 -9.09 12.95
C TRP A 16 -8.06 -9.33 11.46
N GLY A 17 -8.95 -10.27 11.20
CA GLY A 17 -9.64 -10.39 9.90
C GLY A 17 -8.92 -11.31 8.92
N SER A 18 -8.11 -10.75 8.01
CA SER A 18 -7.31 -11.54 7.08
C SER A 18 -5.94 -10.93 6.76
N GLY A 19 -4.94 -11.80 6.66
CA GLY A 19 -3.51 -11.48 6.62
C GLY A 19 -2.90 -11.60 5.23
N GLY A 20 -3.63 -11.99 4.18
CA GLY A 20 -3.11 -11.89 2.80
C GLY A 20 -1.86 -12.73 2.48
N ILE A 21 -1.27 -12.45 1.31
CA ILE A 21 0.07 -12.91 0.93
C ILE A 21 0.96 -11.67 0.87
N PHE A 22 2.02 -11.62 1.68
CA PHE A 22 2.89 -10.46 1.81
C PHE A 22 4.37 -10.81 1.59
N GLY A 23 5.17 -9.80 1.30
CA GLY A 23 6.61 -9.97 1.10
C GLY A 23 6.96 -10.74 -0.17
N LEU A 24 6.05 -10.83 -1.15
CA LEU A 24 6.29 -11.56 -2.40
C LEU A 24 7.56 -11.04 -3.08
N ARG A 25 8.56 -11.91 -3.21
CA ARG A 25 9.89 -11.56 -3.73
C ARG A 25 10.48 -12.67 -4.56
N TYR A 26 10.96 -12.36 -5.76
CA TYR A 26 11.71 -13.31 -6.58
C TYR A 26 13.20 -12.92 -6.58
N HIS A 27 14.06 -13.83 -6.15
CA HIS A 27 15.49 -13.58 -6.05
C HIS A 27 16.30 -14.85 -6.16
N ASN A 28 17.38 -14.80 -6.95
CA ASN A 28 18.30 -15.91 -7.18
C ASN A 28 17.62 -17.26 -7.51
N GLY A 29 16.51 -17.24 -8.27
CA GLY A 29 15.77 -18.46 -8.61
C GLY A 29 14.76 -18.92 -7.56
N THR A 30 14.67 -18.24 -6.42
CA THR A 30 13.72 -18.54 -5.34
C THR A 30 12.59 -17.51 -5.31
N LEU A 31 11.35 -17.99 -5.24
CA LEU A 31 10.18 -17.18 -4.94
C LEU A 31 9.86 -17.29 -3.44
N TYR A 32 9.86 -16.16 -2.75
CA TYR A 32 9.50 -16.02 -1.35
C TYR A 32 8.15 -15.31 -1.20
N PHE A 33 7.36 -15.71 -0.21
CA PHE A 33 6.23 -14.94 0.32
C PHE A 33 5.83 -15.44 1.72
N THR A 34 5.03 -14.65 2.43
CA THR A 34 4.42 -15.03 3.71
C THR A 34 2.90 -15.10 3.56
N LEU A 35 2.30 -16.21 4.02
CA LEU A 35 0.89 -16.26 4.38
C LEU A 35 0.75 -15.65 5.77
N ALA A 36 0.33 -14.38 5.84
CA ALA A 36 0.22 -13.73 7.13
C ALA A 36 -1.01 -14.24 7.88
N PHE A 37 -0.88 -14.21 9.20
CA PHE A 37 -1.77 -14.74 10.24
C PHE A 37 -1.61 -16.24 10.48
N GLU A 38 -1.47 -17.08 9.45
CA GLU A 38 -0.99 -18.46 9.63
C GLU A 38 0.49 -18.52 10.06
N ALA A 39 1.23 -17.42 9.92
CA ALA A 39 2.67 -17.35 10.20
C ALA A 39 3.43 -18.42 9.41
N GLU A 40 3.19 -18.52 8.09
CA GLU A 40 3.89 -19.43 7.20
C GLU A 40 4.70 -18.64 6.16
N ALA A 41 6.03 -18.73 6.22
CA ALA A 41 6.95 -18.21 5.22
C ALA A 41 7.29 -19.33 4.22
N HIS A 42 7.00 -19.10 2.94
CA HIS A 42 7.22 -20.04 1.85
C HIS A 42 8.42 -19.63 1.00
N PHE A 43 9.28 -20.58 0.67
CA PHE A 43 10.44 -20.41 -0.20
C PHE A 43 10.38 -21.50 -1.27
N ILE A 44 10.25 -21.10 -2.53
CA ILE A 44 10.05 -22.04 -3.63
C ILE A 44 11.19 -21.89 -4.63
N ASP A 45 12.00 -22.92 -4.77
CA ASP A 45 13.03 -22.99 -5.82
C ASP A 45 12.32 -23.21 -7.16
N MET A 46 12.44 -22.23 -8.06
CA MET A 46 11.74 -22.25 -9.34
C MET A 46 12.34 -23.22 -10.37
N LYS A 47 13.57 -23.73 -10.13
CA LYS A 47 14.23 -24.73 -10.97
C LYS A 47 13.79 -26.14 -10.57
N SER A 48 13.79 -26.45 -9.28
CA SER A 48 13.45 -27.79 -8.76
C SER A 48 11.96 -27.94 -8.45
N SER A 49 11.24 -26.83 -8.27
CA SER A 49 9.89 -26.78 -7.70
C SER A 49 9.79 -27.30 -6.26
N GLU A 50 10.93 -27.36 -5.55
CA GLU A 50 10.96 -27.68 -4.12
C GLU A 50 10.47 -26.49 -3.31
N GLU A 51 9.60 -26.77 -2.35
CA GLU A 51 9.01 -25.77 -1.45
C GLU A 51 9.45 -26.05 -0.01
N ARG A 52 10.00 -25.02 0.62
CA ARG A 52 10.29 -24.99 2.05
C ARG A 52 9.32 -24.03 2.73
N THR A 53 8.64 -24.51 3.77
CA THR A 53 7.79 -23.69 4.64
C THR A 53 8.46 -23.52 6.01
N TYR A 54 8.39 -22.32 6.55
CA TYR A 54 8.90 -21.96 7.88
C TYR A 54 7.82 -21.26 8.71
N ASP A 55 7.67 -21.68 9.95
CA ASP A 55 6.55 -21.37 10.86
C ASP A 55 6.92 -20.36 11.97
N PHE A 56 8.02 -19.62 11.78
CA PHE A 56 8.55 -18.65 12.75
C PHE A 56 9.01 -19.22 14.10
N THR A 57 9.29 -20.53 14.18
CA THR A 57 9.79 -21.19 15.39
C THR A 57 11.13 -20.66 15.94
N LEU A 58 11.93 -19.90 15.18
CA LEU A 58 13.11 -19.21 15.72
C LEU A 58 12.74 -17.98 16.57
N VAL A 59 11.53 -17.43 16.40
CA VAL A 59 11.03 -16.28 17.19
C VAL A 59 10.61 -16.71 18.59
N GLY A 60 9.96 -17.86 18.73
CA GLY A 60 9.49 -18.39 20.01
C GLY A 60 8.65 -19.65 19.84
N ASP A 61 8.00 -20.06 20.92
CA ASP A 61 7.22 -21.30 20.96
C ASP A 61 5.91 -21.19 20.15
N ALA A 62 5.47 -22.31 19.60
CA ALA A 62 4.15 -22.47 18.97
C ALA A 62 3.00 -22.44 20.00
N PRO A 63 1.74 -22.13 19.61
CA PRO A 63 1.30 -21.79 18.25
C PRO A 63 1.73 -20.37 17.86
N THR A 64 2.27 -20.21 16.64
CA THR A 64 2.59 -18.90 16.08
C THR A 64 1.38 -18.30 15.38
N SER A 65 1.32 -16.96 15.35
CA SER A 65 0.36 -16.19 14.53
C SER A 65 1.05 -14.91 14.07
N GLY A 66 0.78 -14.45 12.86
CA GLY A 66 1.36 -13.23 12.32
C GLY A 66 2.11 -13.45 11.02
N GLY A 67 3.14 -12.63 10.78
CA GLY A 67 3.90 -12.57 9.55
C GLY A 67 4.10 -11.11 9.12
N ASP A 68 4.08 -10.87 7.83
CA ASP A 68 4.18 -9.53 7.25
C ASP A 68 2.79 -9.02 6.85
N THR A 69 2.50 -7.74 7.08
CA THR A 69 1.26 -7.10 6.59
C THR A 69 1.51 -5.86 5.75
N TYR A 70 2.78 -5.60 5.40
CA TYR A 70 3.23 -4.39 4.73
C TYR A 70 4.24 -4.62 3.60
N ASN A 71 4.77 -5.82 3.37
CA ASN A 71 5.84 -6.13 2.39
C ASN A 71 7.25 -5.72 2.86
N ALA A 72 7.60 -6.04 4.10
CA ALA A 72 8.93 -5.86 4.66
C ALA A 72 9.90 -6.92 4.13
N VAL A 73 10.37 -6.74 2.89
CA VAL A 73 11.29 -7.67 2.21
C VAL A 73 12.33 -6.94 1.37
N GLU A 74 13.59 -7.37 1.48
CA GLU A 74 14.72 -6.85 0.71
C GLU A 74 15.69 -7.98 0.35
N THR A 75 16.47 -7.80 -0.71
CA THR A 75 17.41 -8.81 -1.21
C THR A 75 18.79 -8.22 -1.39
N VAL A 76 19.81 -8.95 -0.93
CA VAL A 76 21.21 -8.55 -1.07
C VAL A 76 22.06 -9.80 -1.16
N ASP A 77 22.94 -9.85 -2.17
CA ASP A 77 23.77 -11.02 -2.46
C ASP A 77 22.90 -12.29 -2.62
N GLU A 78 23.17 -13.38 -1.90
CA GLU A 78 22.39 -14.61 -1.86
C GLU A 78 21.18 -14.56 -0.90
N PHE A 79 20.99 -13.47 -0.15
CA PHE A 79 20.00 -13.43 0.92
C PHE A 79 18.69 -12.74 0.54
N ILE A 80 17.58 -13.33 1.00
CA ILE A 80 16.28 -12.68 1.13
C ILE A 80 16.08 -12.33 2.61
N TYR A 81 16.03 -11.04 2.92
CA TYR A 81 15.70 -10.53 4.25
C TYR A 81 14.21 -10.27 4.34
N PHE A 82 13.58 -10.75 5.40
CA PHE A 82 12.14 -10.59 5.59
C PHE A 82 11.78 -10.29 7.04
N GLY A 83 10.83 -9.37 7.21
CA GLY A 83 10.39 -8.83 8.48
C GLY A 83 8.88 -8.96 8.68
N GLY A 84 8.37 -8.12 9.58
CA GLY A 84 6.99 -8.10 10.00
C GLY A 84 6.88 -8.20 11.51
N TRP A 85 5.84 -8.91 11.97
CA TRP A 85 5.59 -9.18 13.37
C TRP A 85 5.06 -10.59 13.56
N VAL A 86 5.32 -11.21 14.71
CA VAL A 86 4.80 -12.54 15.05
C VAL A 86 4.44 -12.60 16.52
N HIS A 87 3.31 -13.22 16.82
CA HIS A 87 2.97 -13.79 18.12
C HIS A 87 3.60 -15.17 18.27
N ALA A 88 4.47 -15.35 19.28
CA ALA A 88 5.13 -16.63 19.55
C ALA A 88 5.32 -16.87 21.06
N PRO A 89 4.40 -17.57 21.76
CA PRO A 89 3.12 -18.10 21.25
C PRO A 89 2.01 -17.06 21.21
N ALA A 90 1.03 -17.27 20.32
CA ALA A 90 -0.23 -16.56 20.29
C ALA A 90 -1.16 -17.01 21.43
N VAL A 91 -1.62 -16.05 22.25
CA VAL A 91 -2.45 -16.32 23.42
C VAL A 91 -3.76 -15.55 23.33
N TYR A 92 -4.87 -16.28 23.41
CA TYR A 92 -6.22 -15.74 23.42
C TYR A 92 -6.77 -15.64 24.83
N ARG A 93 -7.42 -14.51 25.12
CA ARG A 93 -8.31 -14.37 26.26
C ARG A 93 -9.65 -15.05 25.97
N GLU A 94 -10.37 -15.40 27.03
CA GLU A 94 -11.74 -15.94 26.94
C GLU A 94 -12.70 -15.01 26.18
N ASP A 95 -12.44 -13.69 26.19
CA ASP A 95 -13.22 -12.68 25.48
C ASP A 95 -12.78 -12.45 24.02
N ARG A 96 -11.97 -13.36 23.47
CA ARG A 96 -11.47 -13.38 22.08
C ARG A 96 -10.51 -12.25 21.71
N ARG A 97 -9.91 -11.57 22.69
CA ARG A 97 -8.79 -10.66 22.46
C ARG A 97 -7.45 -11.40 22.48
N ILE A 98 -6.51 -10.95 21.66
CA ILE A 98 -5.14 -11.47 21.59
C ILE A 98 -4.28 -10.71 22.60
N LEU A 99 -3.41 -11.42 23.31
CA LEU A 99 -2.45 -10.81 24.24
C LEU A 99 -1.12 -10.51 23.56
N PHE A 100 -0.57 -9.32 23.82
CA PHE A 100 0.61 -8.82 23.13
C PHE A 100 1.93 -9.02 23.86
N HIS A 101 1.91 -9.73 24.99
CA HIS A 101 3.10 -10.09 25.76
C HIS A 101 4.16 -10.81 24.91
N ASN A 102 3.68 -11.58 23.92
CA ASN A 102 4.49 -12.37 23.00
C ASN A 102 4.42 -11.84 21.56
N LYS A 103 4.04 -10.56 21.35
CA LYS A 103 4.14 -9.93 20.02
C LYS A 103 5.57 -9.44 19.81
N TYR A 104 6.22 -9.95 18.78
CA TYR A 104 7.59 -9.60 18.42
C TYR A 104 7.63 -8.95 17.04
N SER A 105 8.30 -7.82 16.91
CA SER A 105 8.84 -7.39 15.62
C SER A 105 10.07 -8.23 15.32
N HIS A 106 10.31 -8.61 14.07
CA HIS A 106 11.44 -9.47 13.73
C HIS A 106 12.06 -9.15 12.37
N VAL A 107 13.29 -9.63 12.16
CA VAL A 107 13.94 -9.74 10.86
C VAL A 107 14.67 -11.08 10.77
N HIS A 108 14.42 -11.81 9.69
CA HIS A 108 15.11 -13.04 9.32
C HIS A 108 15.92 -12.83 8.05
N ALA A 109 16.82 -13.77 7.77
CA ALA A 109 17.43 -13.94 6.48
C ALA A 109 17.27 -15.39 6.01
N TYR A 110 16.92 -15.56 4.74
CA TYR A 110 16.97 -16.82 4.03
C TYR A 110 18.14 -16.81 3.05
N ASP A 111 18.97 -17.83 3.12
CA ASP A 111 20.07 -18.08 2.20
C ASP A 111 19.56 -18.89 1.01
N THR A 112 19.62 -18.31 -0.19
CA THR A 112 19.12 -18.98 -1.42
C THR A 112 20.08 -20.04 -1.97
N GLU A 113 21.35 -20.07 -1.53
CA GLU A 113 22.34 -21.07 -1.96
C GLU A 113 22.36 -22.28 -1.02
N GLU A 114 22.31 -22.05 0.29
CA GLU A 114 22.28 -23.12 1.30
C GLU A 114 20.86 -23.58 1.64
N GLY A 115 19.86 -22.79 1.24
CA GLY A 115 18.46 -23.02 1.57
C GLY A 115 18.15 -22.84 3.06
N SER A 116 18.97 -22.13 3.84
CA SER A 116 18.90 -22.04 5.31
C SER A 116 18.20 -20.75 5.79
N ILE A 117 17.59 -20.78 6.99
CA ILE A 117 16.92 -19.62 7.60
C ILE A 117 17.59 -19.28 8.92
N LYS A 118 17.86 -17.99 9.15
CA LYS A 118 18.35 -17.46 10.42
C LYS A 118 17.49 -16.30 10.91
N LEU A 119 17.27 -16.23 12.22
CA LEU A 119 16.74 -15.04 12.89
C LEU A 119 17.90 -14.08 13.14
N LEU A 120 17.81 -12.85 12.63
CA LEU A 120 18.82 -11.82 12.85
C LEU A 120 18.50 -10.97 14.06
N TRP A 121 17.24 -10.60 14.20
CA TRP A 121 16.80 -9.67 15.22
C TRP A 121 15.33 -9.89 15.55
N LYS A 122 14.98 -9.71 16.83
CA LYS A 122 13.60 -9.60 17.28
C LYS A 122 13.49 -8.65 18.47
N GLU A 123 12.32 -8.07 18.67
CA GLU A 123 12.04 -7.16 19.78
C GLU A 123 10.58 -7.27 20.20
N SER A 124 10.32 -7.22 21.51
CA SER A 124 9.01 -7.05 22.10
C SER A 124 9.08 -6.03 23.24
N ILE A 125 7.94 -5.43 23.58
CA ILE A 125 7.81 -4.63 24.80
C ILE A 125 7.15 -5.41 25.95
N HIS A 126 6.73 -6.65 25.70
CA HIS A 126 6.12 -7.55 26.69
C HIS A 126 4.90 -6.97 27.42
N HIS A 127 4.08 -6.19 26.72
CA HIS A 127 2.89 -5.55 27.26
C HIS A 127 1.60 -6.27 26.83
N GLU A 128 0.53 -6.13 27.62
CA GLU A 128 -0.73 -6.82 27.35
C GLU A 128 -1.41 -6.34 26.05
N THR A 129 -1.36 -5.03 25.81
CA THR A 129 -2.11 -4.33 24.73
C THR A 129 -1.24 -3.52 23.78
N ASP A 130 0.02 -3.29 24.16
CA ASP A 130 0.91 -2.40 23.42
C ASP A 130 1.99 -3.29 22.78
N TRP A 131 2.50 -2.88 21.63
CA TRP A 131 3.56 -3.59 20.94
C TRP A 131 4.62 -2.65 20.37
N ALA A 132 5.80 -3.21 20.12
CA ALA A 132 6.85 -2.52 19.38
C ALA A 132 6.42 -2.35 17.92
N GLY A 133 6.81 -1.27 17.25
CA GLY A 133 6.47 -1.03 15.85
C GLY A 133 6.79 -2.24 14.97
N GLU A 134 5.84 -2.70 14.18
CA GLU A 134 6.07 -3.75 13.19
C GLU A 134 7.14 -3.31 12.19
N VAL A 135 7.96 -4.23 11.69
CA VAL A 135 8.84 -3.90 10.56
C VAL A 135 7.93 -3.81 9.34
N SER A 136 7.66 -2.60 8.89
CA SER A 136 6.77 -2.31 7.77
C SER A 136 7.51 -2.27 6.43
N ASP A 137 8.82 -2.01 6.45
CA ASP A 137 9.66 -1.97 5.26
C ASP A 137 11.12 -2.30 5.60
N ILE A 138 11.85 -2.83 4.61
CA ILE A 138 13.28 -3.07 4.70
C ILE A 138 13.93 -2.45 3.46
N THR A 139 14.94 -1.62 3.65
CA THR A 139 15.74 -1.04 2.56
C THR A 139 17.21 -1.31 2.81
N TYR A 140 17.96 -1.73 1.78
CA TYR A 140 19.40 -1.92 1.90
C TYR A 140 20.19 -0.60 1.82
N ASP A 141 21.11 -0.39 2.77
CA ASP A 141 22.15 0.63 2.74
C ASP A 141 23.48 0.00 2.25
N PRO A 142 23.83 0.17 0.97
CA PRO A 142 25.04 -0.43 0.39
C PRO A 142 26.34 0.21 0.87
N TYR A 143 26.32 1.43 1.41
CA TYR A 143 27.54 2.10 1.86
C TYR A 143 28.04 1.56 3.19
N ASN A 144 27.10 1.23 4.09
CA ASN A 144 27.41 0.76 5.44
C ASN A 144 27.14 -0.73 5.64
N ASP A 145 26.80 -1.47 4.58
CA ASP A 145 26.45 -2.90 4.58
C ASP A 145 25.42 -3.25 5.69
N ARG A 146 24.29 -2.53 5.71
CA ARG A 146 23.25 -2.67 6.74
C ARG A 146 21.85 -2.58 6.16
N LEU A 147 20.86 -3.06 6.91
CA LEU A 147 19.44 -2.90 6.60
C LEU A 147 18.89 -1.67 7.32
N LEU A 148 17.99 -0.94 6.68
CA LEU A 148 17.20 0.12 7.27
C LEU A 148 15.77 -0.38 7.43
N LEU A 149 15.28 -0.40 8.67
CA LEU A 149 13.96 -0.94 9.04
C LEU A 149 13.01 0.22 9.32
N ALA A 150 11.96 0.36 8.51
CA ALA A 150 10.90 1.35 8.74
C ALA A 150 9.78 0.74 9.60
N ARG A 151 9.33 1.46 10.63
CA ARG A 151 8.36 1.01 11.64
C ARG A 151 7.33 2.09 11.93
N GLU A 152 6.04 1.76 11.80
CA GLU A 152 4.93 2.69 12.08
C GLU A 152 3.78 2.05 12.84
N ASP A 153 3.36 0.84 12.45
CA ASP A 153 2.27 0.13 13.12
C ASP A 153 2.72 -0.37 14.50
N GLY A 154 2.41 0.38 15.55
CA GLY A 154 2.70 0.00 16.94
C GLY A 154 2.59 1.15 17.93
N HIS A 155 2.94 0.87 19.18
CA HIS A 155 2.82 1.82 20.29
C HIS A 155 4.16 2.41 20.72
N LYS A 156 5.24 1.64 20.57
CA LYS A 156 6.60 1.98 21.01
C LYS A 156 7.61 1.60 19.93
N ASN A 157 8.82 2.17 20.03
CA ASN A 157 9.95 1.81 19.16
C ASN A 157 9.63 1.98 17.66
N LEU A 158 9.05 3.13 17.34
CA LEU A 158 8.67 3.51 15.97
C LEU A 158 9.83 4.23 15.27
N GLY A 159 9.68 4.41 13.95
CA GLY A 159 10.61 5.15 13.11
C GLY A 159 11.58 4.26 12.35
N VAL A 160 12.81 4.72 12.17
CA VAL A 160 13.81 4.06 11.33
C VAL A 160 14.94 3.52 12.18
N TYR A 161 15.26 2.24 12.01
CA TYR A 161 16.37 1.57 12.67
C TYR A 161 17.40 1.09 11.65
N SER A 162 18.68 1.17 11.97
CA SER A 162 19.68 0.36 11.29
C SER A 162 19.77 -1.03 11.92
N LEU A 163 19.96 -2.05 11.10
CA LEU A 163 20.25 -3.42 11.50
C LEU A 163 21.50 -3.91 10.75
N ASP A 164 22.54 -4.23 11.49
CA ASP A 164 23.74 -4.88 10.94
C ASP A 164 23.39 -6.32 10.51
N ARG A 165 23.59 -6.64 9.24
CA ARG A 165 23.20 -7.94 8.66
C ARG A 165 24.07 -9.10 9.13
N ARG A 166 25.25 -8.82 9.68
CA ARG A 166 26.23 -9.81 10.16
C ARG A 166 26.06 -10.07 11.65
N THR A 167 25.87 -9.01 12.44
CA THR A 167 25.84 -9.11 13.90
C THR A 167 24.42 -9.16 14.48
N GLY A 168 23.40 -8.77 13.72
CA GLY A 168 22.03 -8.65 14.22
C GLY A 168 21.81 -7.46 15.16
N LYS A 169 22.81 -6.58 15.31
CA LYS A 169 22.71 -5.40 16.17
C LYS A 169 21.80 -4.36 15.51
N ALA A 170 20.75 -3.96 16.22
CA ALA A 170 19.83 -2.91 15.80
C ALA A 170 20.05 -1.62 16.58
N GLU A 171 19.99 -0.47 15.91
CA GLU A 171 20.13 0.86 16.51
C GLU A 171 19.09 1.83 15.93
N PRO A 172 18.42 2.65 16.77
CA PRO A 172 17.49 3.65 16.27
C PRO A 172 18.24 4.79 15.56
N LEU A 173 17.78 5.16 14.36
CA LEU A 173 18.27 6.30 13.60
C LEU A 173 17.29 7.47 13.61
N LEU A 174 15.99 7.18 13.64
CA LEU A 174 14.90 8.14 13.68
C LEU A 174 13.76 7.56 14.53
N THR A 175 13.16 8.36 15.41
CA THR A 175 12.07 7.90 16.31
C THR A 175 10.68 8.36 15.87
N GLU A 176 10.59 9.21 14.84
CA GLU A 176 9.32 9.59 14.23
C GLU A 176 8.77 8.42 13.43
N PRO A 177 7.47 8.04 13.58
CA PRO A 177 6.90 6.89 12.88
C PRO A 177 7.09 6.99 11.36
N SER A 178 7.49 5.88 10.75
CA SER A 178 7.78 5.83 9.32
C SER A 178 7.41 4.45 8.76
N PRO A 179 6.40 4.34 7.88
CA PRO A 179 5.95 3.05 7.40
C PRO A 179 6.75 2.53 6.21
N LYS A 180 7.41 3.43 5.45
CA LYS A 180 8.02 3.13 4.15
C LYS A 180 9.23 3.99 3.86
N GLY A 181 10.18 3.41 3.11
CA GLY A 181 11.36 4.07 2.59
C GLY A 181 11.66 3.71 1.14
N THR A 182 12.48 4.51 0.49
CA THR A 182 13.05 4.17 -0.83
C THR A 182 14.36 4.90 -1.05
N ARG A 183 15.28 4.26 -1.80
CA ARG A 183 16.59 4.82 -2.10
C ARG A 183 16.57 5.59 -3.42
N VAL A 184 17.21 6.76 -3.42
CA VAL A 184 17.52 7.55 -4.62
C VAL A 184 19.00 7.91 -4.55
N HIS A 185 19.78 7.32 -5.46
CA HIS A 185 21.25 7.46 -5.47
C HIS A 185 21.89 7.05 -4.13
N ASP A 186 22.54 8.00 -3.45
CA ASP A 186 23.25 7.92 -2.18
C ASP A 186 22.41 8.36 -0.98
N VAL A 187 21.10 8.56 -1.18
CA VAL A 187 20.17 8.99 -0.15
C VAL A 187 18.99 8.01 -0.04
N THR A 188 18.55 7.72 1.18
CA THR A 188 17.28 7.01 1.41
C THR A 188 16.24 7.94 1.98
N PHE A 189 15.10 8.04 1.31
CA PHE A 189 13.96 8.82 1.75
C PHE A 189 12.96 7.97 2.49
N PHE A 190 12.44 8.50 3.58
CA PHE A 190 11.43 7.91 4.42
C PHE A 190 10.25 8.87 4.54
N GLY A 191 9.04 8.36 4.31
CA GLY A 191 7.84 9.10 4.67
C GLY A 191 7.65 9.05 6.18
N VAL A 192 7.43 10.20 6.82
CA VAL A 192 7.21 10.30 8.28
C VAL A 192 5.81 10.77 8.60
N GLY A 193 5.16 10.09 9.53
CA GLY A 193 3.75 10.26 9.84
C GLY A 193 3.15 8.97 10.39
N ASN A 194 1.94 9.06 10.92
CA ASN A 194 1.22 7.91 11.47
C ASN A 194 -0.11 7.74 10.72
N ASN A 195 -0.27 6.61 10.04
CA ASN A 195 -1.43 6.31 9.19
C ASN A 195 -2.72 6.12 9.98
N PHE A 196 -2.60 5.78 11.26
CA PHE A 196 -3.74 5.58 12.17
C PHE A 196 -4.24 6.91 12.77
N THR A 197 -3.53 8.02 12.59
CA THR A 197 -3.95 9.35 13.06
C THR A 197 -4.12 10.37 11.93
N GLU A 198 -3.03 10.81 11.30
CA GLU A 198 -3.01 11.95 10.36
C GLU A 198 -2.45 11.62 8.96
N GLY A 199 -1.82 10.46 8.79
CA GLY A 199 -1.10 10.09 7.58
C GLY A 199 0.29 10.73 7.50
N LEU A 200 0.78 10.87 6.27
CA LEU A 200 2.08 11.44 5.94
C LEU A 200 2.15 12.94 6.30
N ARG A 201 3.12 13.30 7.15
CA ARG A 201 3.41 14.69 7.55
C ARG A 201 4.59 15.30 6.82
N GLY A 202 5.50 14.48 6.32
CA GLY A 202 6.70 14.95 5.62
C GLY A 202 7.63 13.83 5.24
N PHE A 203 8.81 14.21 4.78
CA PHE A 203 9.86 13.29 4.37
C PHE A 203 11.12 13.55 5.19
N ARG A 204 11.82 12.46 5.53
CA ARG A 204 13.17 12.48 6.09
C ARG A 204 14.10 11.79 5.11
N ALA A 205 15.25 12.39 4.85
CA ALA A 205 16.23 11.86 3.93
C ALA A 205 17.53 11.58 4.67
N LEU A 206 17.99 10.34 4.63
CA LEU A 206 19.27 9.92 5.19
C LEU A 206 20.29 9.87 4.06
N ASP A 207 21.29 10.74 4.12
CA ASP A 207 22.51 10.59 3.34
C ASP A 207 23.29 9.38 3.86
N LEU A 208 23.48 8.37 2.99
CA LEU A 208 24.08 7.09 3.35
C LEU A 208 25.60 7.18 3.55
N ILE A 209 26.23 8.23 3.04
CA ILE A 209 27.68 8.47 3.15
C ILE A 209 27.99 9.27 4.40
N SER A 210 27.31 10.40 4.59
CA SER A 210 27.58 11.32 5.70
C SER A 210 26.80 10.96 6.98
N GLY A 211 25.74 10.17 6.87
CA GLY A 211 24.82 9.87 7.97
C GLY A 211 23.91 11.03 8.36
N LYS A 212 23.92 12.13 7.58
CA LYS A 212 23.13 13.33 7.86
C LYS A 212 21.67 13.11 7.49
N TRP A 213 20.78 13.63 8.33
CA TRP A 213 19.34 13.67 8.07
C TRP A 213 18.89 15.06 7.61
N ASP A 214 18.15 15.10 6.51
CA ASP A 214 17.44 16.29 6.03
C ASP A 214 15.92 16.10 6.10
N SER A 215 15.19 17.21 6.13
CA SER A 215 13.73 17.23 6.31
C SER A 215 13.06 18.02 5.20
N PHE A 216 12.01 17.43 4.61
CA PHE A 216 11.24 18.05 3.53
C PHE A 216 9.75 17.98 3.84
N LYS A 217 9.02 19.00 3.38
CA LYS A 217 7.57 19.07 3.53
C LYS A 217 6.88 18.40 2.33
N PRO A 218 5.69 17.83 2.51
CA PRO A 218 4.82 17.51 1.39
C PRO A 218 4.46 18.82 0.69
N GLY A 219 4.43 18.83 -0.65
CA GLY A 219 4.02 20.01 -1.39
C GLY A 219 2.56 19.98 -1.81
N LYS A 220 2.17 20.93 -2.65
CA LYS A 220 0.77 21.22 -2.96
C LYS A 220 0.21 20.25 -4.01
N SER A 221 -1.11 20.13 -4.04
CA SER A 221 -1.81 19.44 -5.12
C SER A 221 -1.73 20.23 -6.43
N VAL A 222 -1.50 19.52 -7.54
CA VAL A 222 -1.53 20.09 -8.89
C VAL A 222 -2.90 20.65 -9.27
N ASP A 223 -3.98 20.08 -8.71
CA ASP A 223 -5.36 20.59 -8.85
C ASP A 223 -5.67 21.77 -7.91
N GLY A 224 -4.70 22.25 -7.13
CA GLY A 224 -4.86 23.36 -6.19
C GLY A 224 -5.78 23.08 -5.00
N ARG A 225 -6.33 21.87 -4.88
CA ARG A 225 -7.24 21.47 -3.79
C ARG A 225 -6.50 20.72 -2.69
N PRO A 226 -6.94 20.83 -1.42
CA PRO A 226 -6.29 20.09 -0.34
C PRO A 226 -6.41 18.58 -0.56
N TYR A 227 -5.41 17.85 -0.11
CA TYR A 227 -5.51 16.41 0.16
C TYR A 227 -5.80 16.20 1.64
N GLU A 228 -6.47 15.11 1.97
CA GLU A 228 -6.89 14.81 3.35
C GLU A 228 -6.35 13.45 3.77
N ARG A 229 -5.69 13.41 4.93
CA ARG A 229 -5.10 12.20 5.52
C ARG A 229 -4.37 11.34 4.48
N PRO A 230 -3.24 11.83 3.91
CA PRO A 230 -2.48 11.08 2.93
C PRO A 230 -1.78 9.90 3.61
N GLU A 231 -2.51 8.81 3.84
CA GLU A 231 -2.02 7.59 4.47
C GLU A 231 -1.03 6.90 3.52
N LEU A 232 0.24 6.81 3.93
CA LEU A 232 1.33 6.30 3.11
C LEU A 232 1.29 4.78 3.06
N GLY A 233 1.12 4.26 1.84
CA GLY A 233 1.04 2.84 1.58
C GLY A 233 2.34 2.24 1.03
N ALA A 234 2.91 2.86 -0.02
CA ALA A 234 4.13 2.38 -0.66
C ALA A 234 5.03 3.54 -1.10
N MET A 235 6.33 3.27 -1.20
CA MET A 235 7.30 4.18 -1.80
C MET A 235 8.11 3.45 -2.87
N SER A 236 8.50 4.18 -3.90
CA SER A 236 9.44 3.71 -4.94
C SER A 236 10.19 4.91 -5.51
N SER A 237 11.25 4.66 -6.24
CA SER A 237 12.00 5.68 -6.95
C SER A 237 12.15 5.34 -8.42
N ALA A 238 12.06 6.37 -9.26
CA ALA A 238 12.31 6.27 -10.70
C ALA A 238 12.64 7.67 -11.23
N TYR A 239 13.33 7.75 -12.36
CA TYR A 239 13.61 9.03 -13.03
C TYR A 239 14.34 10.06 -12.15
N ASN A 240 15.13 9.62 -11.17
CA ASN A 240 15.76 10.44 -10.13
C ASN A 240 14.76 11.18 -9.22
N ARG A 241 13.53 10.69 -9.10
CA ARG A 241 12.50 11.17 -8.15
C ARG A 241 12.00 10.07 -7.25
N ILE A 242 11.39 10.50 -6.16
CA ILE A 242 10.67 9.65 -5.21
C ILE A 242 9.20 9.69 -5.58
N PHE A 243 8.52 8.57 -5.41
CA PHE A 243 7.08 8.44 -5.51
C PHE A 243 6.57 7.86 -4.20
N ALA A 244 5.77 8.62 -3.49
CA ALA A 244 5.12 8.20 -2.25
C ALA A 244 3.62 8.05 -2.51
N PHE A 245 3.16 6.81 -2.63
CA PHE A 245 1.78 6.47 -2.91
C PHE A 245 0.96 6.53 -1.62
N VAL A 246 -0.04 7.39 -1.63
CA VAL A 246 -0.84 7.68 -0.45
C VAL A 246 -2.33 7.48 -0.75
N ARG A 247 -3.15 7.39 0.30
CA ARG A 247 -4.60 7.47 0.11
C ARG A 247 -4.98 8.75 -0.67
N GLY A 248 -5.74 8.56 -1.73
CA GLY A 248 -6.21 9.62 -2.62
C GLY A 248 -5.18 10.20 -3.59
N GLY A 249 -3.95 9.67 -3.67
CA GLY A 249 -2.98 10.19 -4.63
C GLY A 249 -1.56 9.66 -4.51
N LEU A 250 -0.62 10.45 -5.00
CA LEU A 250 0.80 10.26 -4.77
C LEU A 250 1.50 11.60 -4.63
N PHE A 251 2.59 11.63 -3.87
CA PHE A 251 3.57 12.70 -3.94
C PHE A 251 4.73 12.28 -4.84
N ALA A 252 5.17 13.15 -5.74
CA ALA A 252 6.37 12.93 -6.54
C ALA A 252 7.28 14.17 -6.56
N GLY A 253 8.59 13.96 -6.55
CA GLY A 253 9.58 15.03 -6.62
C GLY A 253 10.97 14.60 -6.15
N ASN A 254 11.92 15.53 -6.21
CA ASN A 254 13.25 15.37 -5.63
C ASN A 254 13.83 16.72 -5.16
N PRO A 255 13.74 17.03 -3.85
CA PRO A 255 14.27 18.28 -3.31
C PRO A 255 15.77 18.50 -3.51
N TYR A 256 16.59 17.44 -3.64
CA TYR A 256 18.02 17.58 -3.93
C TYR A 256 18.29 18.04 -5.37
N MET A 257 17.30 17.93 -6.27
CA MET A 257 17.34 18.51 -7.61
C MET A 257 16.73 19.92 -7.68
N GLY A 258 16.35 20.51 -6.55
CA GLY A 258 15.60 21.77 -6.51
C GLY A 258 14.13 21.63 -6.92
N GLU A 259 13.61 20.41 -6.99
CA GLU A 259 12.21 20.09 -7.33
C GLU A 259 11.42 19.82 -6.04
N GLU A 260 10.46 20.68 -5.70
CA GLU A 260 9.54 20.41 -4.59
C GLU A 260 8.66 19.19 -4.88
N PHE A 261 8.16 18.53 -3.83
CA PHE A 261 7.15 17.50 -4.02
C PHE A 261 5.85 18.10 -4.56
N ALA A 262 5.23 17.47 -5.55
CA ALA A 262 3.88 17.77 -6.01
C ALA A 262 2.95 16.61 -5.64
N PHE A 263 1.72 16.92 -5.23
CA PHE A 263 0.68 15.92 -5.01
C PHE A 263 -0.19 15.78 -6.25
N TYR A 264 -0.37 14.55 -6.72
CA TYR A 264 -1.26 14.19 -7.81
C TYR A 264 -2.40 13.38 -7.23
N ARG A 265 -3.62 13.89 -7.37
CA ARG A 265 -4.81 13.17 -6.90
C ARG A 265 -5.02 11.94 -7.78
N LEU A 266 -5.17 10.78 -7.15
CA LEU A 266 -5.45 9.52 -7.82
C LEU A 266 -6.41 8.69 -6.97
N PHE A 267 -7.55 8.34 -7.54
CA PHE A 267 -8.59 7.55 -6.89
C PHE A 267 -9.00 8.06 -5.49
N ASP A 268 -9.03 9.37 -5.30
CA ASP A 268 -9.54 10.01 -4.09
C ASP A 268 -11.06 9.91 -4.04
N PHE A 269 -11.53 8.85 -3.41
CA PHE A 269 -12.93 8.63 -3.10
C PHE A 269 -13.18 8.85 -1.60
N PRO A 270 -14.42 9.19 -1.20
CA PRO A 270 -14.80 9.29 0.21
C PRO A 270 -14.98 7.90 0.84
N THR A 271 -13.99 7.03 0.66
CA THR A 271 -13.91 5.65 1.13
C THR A 271 -12.46 5.34 1.53
N PHE A 272 -12.20 4.12 1.99
CA PHE A 272 -10.85 3.62 2.26
C PHE A 272 -10.18 3.03 1.01
N TYR A 273 -10.33 3.72 -0.13
CA TYR A 273 -9.66 3.35 -1.38
C TYR A 273 -8.23 3.90 -1.35
N ALA A 274 -7.23 3.03 -1.17
CA ALA A 274 -5.85 3.49 -0.97
C ALA A 274 -4.82 2.44 -1.41
N PRO A 275 -3.57 2.84 -1.65
CA PRO A 275 -2.45 1.92 -1.93
C PRO A 275 -1.90 1.30 -0.65
N PHE A 276 -2.77 0.97 0.32
CA PHE A 276 -2.37 0.48 1.63
C PHE A 276 -2.19 -1.05 1.63
N ARG A 277 -1.22 -1.52 2.43
CA ARG A 277 -0.84 -2.93 2.54
C ARG A 277 -0.55 -3.56 1.17
N VAL A 278 0.26 -2.88 0.36
CA VAL A 278 0.79 -3.34 -0.93
C VAL A 278 2.13 -2.66 -1.16
N ASN A 279 3.04 -3.27 -1.92
CA ASN A 279 4.31 -2.67 -2.34
C ASN A 279 4.20 -1.97 -3.70
N ALA A 280 5.22 -1.19 -4.03
CA ALA A 280 5.45 -0.66 -5.36
C ALA A 280 6.75 -1.25 -5.91
N ILE A 281 6.75 -1.65 -7.18
CA ILE A 281 7.95 -2.19 -7.85
C ILE A 281 8.27 -1.41 -9.12
N ASN A 282 9.54 -1.42 -9.51
CA ASN A 282 9.94 -0.93 -10.82
C ASN A 282 9.73 -2.02 -11.87
N ALA A 283 8.93 -1.74 -12.90
CA ALA A 283 8.62 -2.68 -13.98
C ALA A 283 8.53 -1.95 -15.32
N GLY A 284 9.03 -2.55 -16.41
CA GLY A 284 8.98 -1.96 -17.75
C GLY A 284 9.57 -0.54 -17.88
N GLY A 285 10.46 -0.12 -16.98
CA GLY A 285 11.01 1.24 -16.91
C GLY A 285 10.18 2.27 -16.12
N GLY A 286 9.00 1.89 -15.62
CA GLY A 286 8.14 2.72 -14.77
C GLY A 286 7.93 2.09 -13.39
N ILE A 287 6.89 2.53 -12.68
CA ILE A 287 6.50 2.03 -11.35
C ILE A 287 5.14 1.37 -11.44
N LEU A 288 4.99 0.22 -10.79
CA LEU A 288 3.75 -0.53 -10.70
C LEU A 288 3.32 -0.62 -9.23
N THR A 289 2.08 -0.25 -8.93
CA THR A 289 1.47 -0.37 -7.59
C THR A 289 -0.02 -0.65 -7.72
N ALA A 290 -0.72 -0.87 -6.60
CA ALA A 290 -2.17 -1.04 -6.60
C ALA A 290 -2.88 -0.02 -5.72
N PHE A 291 -4.12 0.33 -6.07
CA PHE A 291 -5.06 1.00 -5.18
C PHE A 291 -6.21 0.04 -4.85
N ASN A 292 -6.40 -0.23 -3.56
CA ASN A 292 -7.28 -1.29 -3.07
C ASN A 292 -8.64 -0.76 -2.64
N ALA A 293 -9.71 -1.46 -3.03
CA ALA A 293 -11.09 -1.05 -2.72
C ALA A 293 -11.61 -1.46 -1.33
N HIS A 294 -10.88 -2.32 -0.61
CA HIS A 294 -11.31 -2.90 0.66
C HIS A 294 -10.12 -3.52 1.43
N HIS A 295 -9.13 -2.70 1.80
CA HIS A 295 -7.92 -3.19 2.48
C HIS A 295 -8.07 -3.31 4.00
N ASP A 296 -8.81 -2.40 4.65
CA ASP A 296 -9.22 -2.54 6.05
C ASP A 296 -10.73 -2.23 6.16
N ALA A 297 -11.40 -2.83 7.13
CA ALA A 297 -12.83 -2.71 7.36
C ALA A 297 -13.18 -2.62 8.84
N THR A 298 -14.01 -1.66 9.21
CA THR A 298 -14.66 -1.68 10.53
C THR A 298 -15.88 -2.59 10.44
N TYR A 299 -15.88 -3.70 11.19
CA TYR A 299 -16.97 -4.69 11.08
C TYR A 299 -18.27 -4.20 11.73
N ARG A 300 -18.16 -3.46 12.85
CA ARG A 300 -19.32 -2.95 13.60
C ARG A 300 -19.43 -1.43 13.53
N ARG A 301 -20.65 -0.93 13.39
CA ARG A 301 -20.91 0.51 13.53
C ARG A 301 -20.59 0.96 14.94
N ASN A 302 -19.70 1.95 15.07
CA ASN A 302 -19.38 2.56 16.34
C ASN A 302 -20.31 3.76 16.59
N PRO A 303 -21.10 3.81 17.67
CA PRO A 303 -21.90 4.99 17.98
C PRO A 303 -21.06 6.25 18.24
N ALA A 304 -19.81 6.08 18.71
CA ALA A 304 -18.92 7.19 19.06
C ALA A 304 -18.45 8.02 17.84
N ASP A 305 -18.41 7.42 16.65
CA ASP A 305 -18.07 8.11 15.39
C ASP A 305 -19.27 8.30 14.47
N ALA A 306 -20.48 8.14 15.01
CA ALA A 306 -21.74 8.14 14.26
C ALA A 306 -21.79 7.11 13.10
N GLY A 307 -20.99 6.04 13.17
CA GLY A 307 -20.90 5.00 12.14
C GLY A 307 -20.03 5.38 10.94
N MET A 308 -19.22 6.45 11.04
CA MET A 308 -18.42 6.99 9.95
C MET A 308 -17.35 6.00 9.46
N GLY A 309 -16.59 5.38 10.38
CA GLY A 309 -15.57 4.38 10.03
C GLY A 309 -16.17 3.19 9.30
N TRP A 310 -17.35 2.73 9.76
CA TRP A 310 -18.08 1.65 9.08
C TRP A 310 -18.53 2.07 7.67
N ASP A 311 -19.14 3.25 7.52
CA ASP A 311 -19.60 3.73 6.21
C ASP A 311 -18.42 3.90 5.24
N PHE A 312 -17.28 4.46 5.65
CA PHE A 312 -16.16 4.70 4.72
C PHE A 312 -15.38 3.45 4.34
N THR A 313 -15.28 2.48 5.24
CA THR A 313 -14.49 1.27 4.98
C THR A 313 -15.30 0.18 4.26
N ASN A 314 -16.64 0.13 4.43
CA ASN A 314 -17.48 -0.90 3.82
C ASN A 314 -18.21 -0.47 2.53
N ASN A 315 -18.10 0.79 2.10
CA ASN A 315 -18.64 1.22 0.80
C ASN A 315 -17.60 1.00 -0.31
N ILE A 316 -17.83 -0.04 -1.13
CA ILE A 316 -16.98 -0.36 -2.28
C ILE A 316 -17.47 0.43 -3.50
N VAL A 317 -16.67 1.40 -3.94
CA VAL A 317 -17.00 2.28 -5.09
C VAL A 317 -16.52 1.75 -6.43
N GLY A 318 -15.65 0.74 -6.45
CA GLY A 318 -15.11 0.11 -7.66
C GLY A 318 -14.19 -1.05 -7.30
N PRO A 319 -13.65 -1.78 -8.29
CA PRO A 319 -12.67 -2.85 -8.04
C PRO A 319 -11.34 -2.27 -7.55
N SER A 320 -10.47 -3.09 -6.96
CA SER A 320 -9.06 -2.72 -6.78
C SER A 320 -8.40 -2.62 -8.15
N VAL A 321 -7.49 -1.68 -8.33
CA VAL A 321 -6.81 -1.44 -9.61
C VAL A 321 -5.31 -1.55 -9.47
N LEU A 322 -4.68 -2.16 -10.47
CA LEU A 322 -3.23 -2.14 -10.66
C LEU A 322 -2.89 -0.97 -11.58
N VAL A 323 -1.99 -0.10 -11.13
CA VAL A 323 -1.69 1.19 -11.73
C VAL A 323 -0.22 1.23 -12.12
N TYR A 324 0.01 1.51 -13.40
CA TYR A 324 1.34 1.72 -13.96
C TYR A 324 1.61 3.21 -14.14
N ILE A 325 2.76 3.65 -13.63
CA ILE A 325 3.21 5.04 -13.59
C ILE A 325 4.45 5.17 -14.48
N ALA A 326 4.31 5.92 -15.56
CA ALA A 326 5.40 6.27 -16.46
C ALA A 326 5.21 7.72 -16.91
N PRO A 327 5.61 8.71 -16.07
CA PRO A 327 5.44 10.14 -16.31
C PRO A 327 5.68 10.53 -17.78
N PRO A 328 4.78 11.34 -18.38
CA PRO A 328 3.59 11.96 -17.77
C PRO A 328 2.37 11.01 -17.62
N MET A 329 2.47 9.76 -18.05
CA MET A 329 1.35 8.81 -18.13
C MET A 329 1.05 8.12 -16.80
N VAL A 330 -0.25 7.94 -16.51
CA VAL A 330 -0.79 7.07 -15.45
C VAL A 330 -1.84 6.16 -16.04
N LYS A 331 -1.66 4.85 -15.92
CA LYS A 331 -2.50 3.88 -16.62
C LYS A 331 -2.98 2.77 -15.69
N ILE A 332 -4.28 2.48 -15.73
CA ILE A 332 -4.83 1.26 -15.11
C ILE A 332 -4.47 0.08 -16.01
N VAL A 333 -3.74 -0.89 -15.49
CA VAL A 333 -3.27 -2.07 -16.25
C VAL A 333 -3.89 -3.37 -15.77
N GLY A 334 -4.64 -3.34 -14.67
CA GLY A 334 -5.36 -4.50 -14.12
C GLY A 334 -6.50 -4.09 -13.19
N THR A 335 -7.53 -4.93 -13.09
CA THR A 335 -8.69 -4.75 -12.21
C THR A 335 -8.99 -6.05 -11.47
N PHE A 336 -9.20 -5.97 -10.15
CA PHE A 336 -9.33 -7.14 -9.29
C PHE A 336 -10.55 -7.02 -8.37
N GLY A 337 -11.28 -8.12 -8.22
CA GLY A 337 -12.36 -8.27 -7.23
C GLY A 337 -11.85 -8.53 -5.80
N ALA A 338 -10.54 -8.45 -5.59
CA ALA A 338 -9.84 -8.70 -4.35
C ALA A 338 -8.86 -7.53 -4.10
N ARG A 339 -8.41 -7.31 -2.86
CA ARG A 339 -7.30 -6.40 -2.59
C ARG A 339 -5.99 -7.05 -3.04
N VAL A 340 -5.11 -6.27 -3.64
CA VAL A 340 -3.74 -6.68 -3.95
C VAL A 340 -2.89 -6.50 -2.70
N THR A 341 -2.16 -7.52 -2.29
CA THR A 341 -1.35 -7.52 -1.07
C THR A 341 0.16 -7.49 -1.35
N SER A 342 0.59 -8.03 -2.50
CA SER A 342 1.95 -7.88 -3.02
C SER A 342 1.99 -7.92 -4.54
N ILE A 343 3.07 -7.38 -5.09
CA ILE A 343 3.39 -7.34 -6.51
C ILE A 343 4.86 -7.74 -6.68
N GLU A 344 5.15 -8.63 -7.62
CA GLU A 344 6.53 -8.97 -7.99
C GLU A 344 6.64 -9.24 -9.49
N LYS A 345 7.83 -9.05 -10.06
CA LYS A 345 8.17 -9.43 -11.43
C LYS A 345 9.03 -10.69 -11.43
N MET A 346 8.67 -11.65 -12.29
CA MET A 346 9.42 -12.90 -12.46
C MET A 346 9.29 -13.40 -13.90
N ASP A 347 10.41 -13.63 -14.59
CA ASP A 347 10.46 -14.25 -15.92
C ASP A 347 9.49 -13.65 -16.97
N GLY A 348 9.43 -12.33 -17.07
CA GLY A 348 8.53 -11.62 -17.99
C GLY A 348 7.04 -11.72 -17.60
N LYS A 349 6.76 -12.11 -16.35
CA LYS A 349 5.44 -12.10 -15.72
C LYS A 349 5.39 -11.09 -14.58
N ILE A 350 4.19 -10.63 -14.29
CA ILE A 350 3.86 -9.89 -13.07
C ILE A 350 3.02 -10.82 -12.20
N LEU A 351 3.50 -11.10 -11.00
CA LEU A 351 2.81 -11.85 -9.97
C LEU A 351 2.04 -10.88 -9.08
N ILE A 352 0.75 -11.12 -8.91
CA ILE A 352 -0.15 -10.31 -8.09
C ILE A 352 -0.71 -11.18 -6.98
N ALA A 353 -0.20 -11.00 -5.77
CA ALA A 353 -0.81 -11.57 -4.58
C ALA A 353 -2.12 -10.83 -4.28
N ALA A 354 -3.20 -11.57 -4.08
CA ALA A 354 -4.53 -11.02 -3.88
C ALA A 354 -5.23 -11.69 -2.69
N ASN A 355 -6.16 -10.96 -2.06
CA ASN A 355 -6.97 -11.43 -0.95
C ASN A 355 -8.41 -10.89 -1.02
N THR A 356 -9.41 -11.74 -0.82
CA THR A 356 -10.83 -11.34 -0.86
C THR A 356 -11.35 -10.68 0.42
N ALA A 357 -10.63 -10.79 1.54
CA ALA A 357 -11.04 -10.24 2.83
C ALA A 357 -10.12 -9.11 3.31
N PRO A 358 -10.65 -8.09 3.99
CA PRO A 358 -9.88 -6.99 4.58
C PRO A 358 -9.24 -7.39 5.92
N ASN A 359 -8.37 -6.53 6.46
CA ASN A 359 -8.05 -6.53 7.88
C ASN A 359 -9.18 -5.83 8.67
N THR A 360 -9.60 -6.36 9.81
CA THR A 360 -10.77 -5.86 10.56
C THR A 360 -10.47 -4.98 11.76
N GLY A 361 -9.19 -4.80 12.12
CA GLY A 361 -8.79 -3.95 13.25
C GLY A 361 -9.00 -4.56 14.64
N ALA A 362 -8.54 -3.83 15.66
CA ALA A 362 -8.19 -4.38 16.97
C ALA A 362 -9.32 -5.01 17.80
N ILE A 363 -10.56 -4.56 17.61
CA ILE A 363 -11.70 -5.02 18.41
C ILE A 363 -12.47 -6.17 17.74
N GLU A 364 -12.03 -6.61 16.56
CA GLU A 364 -12.70 -7.61 15.72
C GLU A 364 -11.75 -8.74 15.29
N ALA A 365 -10.95 -9.24 16.24
CA ALA A 365 -10.13 -10.44 16.05
C ALA A 365 -10.97 -11.71 15.83
N THR A 366 -10.50 -12.57 14.93
CA THR A 366 -11.07 -13.89 14.65
C THR A 366 -10.00 -14.97 14.82
N PRO A 367 -10.36 -16.17 15.31
CA PRO A 367 -9.39 -17.27 15.42
C PRO A 367 -8.97 -17.87 14.07
N PHE A 368 -9.63 -17.48 12.98
CA PHE A 368 -9.36 -17.96 11.63
C PHE A 368 -9.18 -16.77 10.69
N ASP A 369 -8.30 -16.94 9.71
CA ASP A 369 -8.25 -16.07 8.54
C ASP A 369 -9.54 -16.26 7.72
N THR A 370 -10.12 -15.16 7.27
CA THR A 370 -11.42 -15.15 6.56
C THR A 370 -11.30 -14.95 5.04
N GLY A 371 -10.08 -14.78 4.53
CA GLY A 371 -9.78 -14.48 3.15
C GLY A 371 -9.53 -15.70 2.29
N ASN A 372 -9.85 -15.57 1.00
CA ASN A 372 -9.29 -16.43 -0.03
C ASN A 372 -8.13 -15.68 -0.66
N ARG A 373 -6.94 -16.29 -0.60
CA ARG A 373 -5.72 -15.70 -1.14
C ARG A 373 -5.29 -16.43 -2.40
N ASP A 374 -4.81 -15.69 -3.38
CA ASP A 374 -4.35 -16.24 -4.65
C ASP A 374 -3.13 -15.46 -5.17
N ILE A 375 -2.26 -16.11 -5.94
CA ILE A 375 -1.24 -15.41 -6.74
C ILE A 375 -1.69 -15.45 -8.19
N VAL A 376 -2.16 -14.30 -8.68
CA VAL A 376 -2.56 -14.13 -10.07
C VAL A 376 -1.32 -13.83 -10.92
N VAL A 377 -1.09 -14.64 -11.96
CA VAL A 377 0.03 -14.46 -12.89
C VAL A 377 -0.44 -13.72 -14.12
N LEU A 378 0.10 -12.52 -14.34
CA LEU A 378 -0.11 -11.73 -15.55
C LEU A 378 1.14 -11.78 -16.43
N ASP A 379 0.95 -11.63 -17.73
CA ASP A 379 2.06 -11.40 -18.66
C ASP A 379 2.55 -9.94 -18.53
N GLU A 380 3.85 -9.67 -18.54
CA GLU A 380 4.36 -8.28 -18.42
C GLU A 380 3.84 -7.35 -19.52
N LYS A 381 3.39 -7.90 -20.66
CA LYS A 381 2.74 -7.12 -21.72
C LYS A 381 1.52 -6.32 -21.25
N VAL A 382 0.90 -6.63 -20.10
CA VAL A 382 -0.24 -5.84 -19.57
C VAL A 382 0.11 -4.36 -19.40
N LEU A 383 1.39 -4.03 -19.20
CA LEU A 383 1.87 -2.65 -19.10
C LEU A 383 1.66 -1.88 -20.42
N GLN A 384 1.78 -2.57 -21.56
CA GLN A 384 1.67 -2.00 -22.90
C GLN A 384 0.29 -2.22 -23.53
N ASP A 385 -0.43 -3.28 -23.14
CA ASP A 385 -1.77 -3.60 -23.64
C ASP A 385 -2.81 -2.53 -23.30
N ARG A 386 -3.97 -2.58 -23.95
CA ARG A 386 -5.06 -1.66 -23.63
C ARG A 386 -5.53 -1.84 -22.20
N PRO A 387 -5.88 -0.74 -21.50
CA PRO A 387 -6.37 -0.84 -20.13
C PRO A 387 -7.67 -1.66 -20.07
N PRO A 388 -7.91 -2.42 -18.99
CA PRO A 388 -9.16 -3.15 -18.81
C PRO A 388 -10.34 -2.19 -18.56
N ALA A 389 -11.53 -2.54 -19.03
CA ALA A 389 -12.73 -1.78 -18.73
C ALA A 389 -12.99 -1.70 -17.21
N VAL A 390 -13.28 -0.51 -16.69
CA VAL A 390 -13.54 -0.30 -15.27
C VAL A 390 -14.64 0.72 -15.05
N SER A 391 -15.38 0.58 -13.96
CA SER A 391 -16.38 1.56 -13.54
C SER A 391 -16.30 1.80 -12.04
N PHE A 392 -16.41 3.09 -11.69
CA PHE A 392 -16.53 3.55 -10.31
C PHE A 392 -17.91 4.16 -10.10
N SER A 393 -18.60 3.80 -9.03
CA SER A 393 -19.90 4.35 -8.65
C SER A 393 -19.78 4.99 -7.27
N VAL A 394 -19.67 6.31 -7.23
CA VAL A 394 -19.44 7.09 -6.01
C VAL A 394 -20.75 7.71 -5.53
N PRO A 395 -21.26 7.35 -4.34
CA PRO A 395 -22.39 8.04 -3.72
C PRO A 395 -21.96 9.45 -3.27
N LEU A 396 -22.63 10.49 -3.77
CA LEU A 396 -22.31 11.89 -3.42
C LEU A 396 -22.65 12.18 -1.93
N GLY A 397 -23.56 11.40 -1.35
CA GLY A 397 -23.86 11.45 0.08
C GLY A 397 -22.66 11.10 0.98
N LEU A 398 -21.68 10.32 0.48
CA LEU A 398 -20.44 10.04 1.22
C LEU A 398 -19.49 11.24 1.21
N LEU A 399 -19.43 11.99 0.12
CA LEU A 399 -18.65 13.25 0.06
C LEU A 399 -19.16 14.23 1.11
N ARG A 400 -20.48 14.41 1.21
CA ARG A 400 -21.11 15.22 2.26
C ARG A 400 -20.74 14.74 3.67
N LYS A 401 -20.81 13.43 3.94
CA LYS A 401 -20.43 12.87 5.25
C LYS A 401 -18.95 13.13 5.58
N ALA A 402 -18.08 13.06 4.56
CA ALA A 402 -16.67 13.37 4.67
C ALA A 402 -16.38 14.88 4.71
N ARG A 403 -17.39 15.74 4.52
CA ARG A 403 -17.23 17.20 4.32
C ARG A 403 -16.28 17.53 3.16
N LYS A 404 -16.21 16.63 2.17
CA LYS A 404 -15.43 16.78 0.94
C LYS A 404 -16.30 17.31 -0.18
N ARG A 405 -15.68 18.10 -1.07
CA ARG A 405 -16.26 18.51 -2.36
C ARG A 405 -15.44 18.02 -3.54
N THR A 406 -14.14 17.82 -3.33
CA THR A 406 -13.20 17.30 -4.32
C THR A 406 -13.10 15.78 -4.23
N PHE A 407 -13.03 15.11 -5.37
CA PHE A 407 -12.83 13.66 -5.48
C PHE A 407 -12.33 13.30 -6.89
N GLY A 408 -11.94 12.04 -7.12
CA GLY A 408 -11.50 11.55 -8.42
C GLY A 408 -9.99 11.43 -8.50
N GLY A 409 -9.38 12.01 -9.54
CA GLY A 409 -8.03 11.61 -9.95
C GLY A 409 -8.12 10.31 -10.75
N ILE A 410 -8.94 10.34 -11.80
CA ILE A 410 -9.23 9.18 -12.64
C ILE A 410 -8.30 9.23 -13.84
N PRO A 411 -7.38 8.26 -13.98
CA PRO A 411 -6.51 8.18 -15.16
C PRO A 411 -7.33 7.81 -16.39
N LEU A 412 -7.10 8.53 -17.48
CA LEU A 412 -7.78 8.39 -18.76
C LEU A 412 -6.88 7.71 -19.82
N ASP A 413 -5.58 7.60 -19.55
CA ASP A 413 -4.60 7.08 -20.51
C ASP A 413 -4.95 5.67 -21.02
N GLY A 414 -4.99 5.54 -22.34
CA GLY A 414 -5.23 4.29 -23.06
C GLY A 414 -6.71 3.92 -23.27
N TYR A 415 -7.66 4.59 -22.61
CA TYR A 415 -9.08 4.34 -22.82
C TYR A 415 -9.59 5.03 -24.09
N ARG A 416 -10.50 4.35 -24.80
CA ARG A 416 -11.11 4.90 -26.03
C ARG A 416 -12.44 5.56 -25.76
N SER A 417 -13.10 5.16 -24.69
CA SER A 417 -14.34 5.76 -24.23
C SER A 417 -14.28 5.97 -22.74
N ALA A 418 -14.46 7.23 -22.33
CA ALA A 418 -14.49 7.62 -20.92
C ALA A 418 -15.65 8.60 -20.71
N ARG A 419 -16.46 8.39 -19.67
CA ARG A 419 -17.56 9.29 -19.31
C ARG A 419 -17.86 9.27 -17.83
N ALA A 420 -18.33 10.40 -17.30
CA ALA A 420 -18.89 10.50 -15.96
C ALA A 420 -20.40 10.81 -16.05
N ILE A 421 -21.21 9.96 -15.44
CA ILE A 421 -22.67 10.08 -15.43
C ILE A 421 -23.09 10.53 -14.03
N PHE A 422 -23.45 11.80 -13.90
CA PHE A 422 -23.92 12.39 -12.65
C PHE A 422 -25.44 12.29 -12.54
N TYR A 423 -25.91 11.76 -11.42
CA TYR A 423 -27.30 11.79 -11.01
C TYR A 423 -27.38 12.70 -9.79
N VAL A 424 -27.79 13.95 -9.97
CA VAL A 424 -27.84 14.98 -8.91
C VAL A 424 -29.28 15.37 -8.61
N LYS A 425 -29.62 15.64 -7.35
CA LYS A 425 -30.98 16.08 -6.98
C LYS A 425 -31.28 17.54 -7.32
N ASP A 426 -30.26 18.39 -7.28
CA ASP A 426 -30.37 19.83 -7.49
C ASP A 426 -29.37 20.30 -8.54
N ASP A 427 -29.68 21.42 -9.20
CA ASP A 427 -28.73 22.10 -10.08
C ASP A 427 -27.45 22.48 -9.30
N VAL A 428 -26.29 22.20 -9.88
CA VAL A 428 -24.97 22.44 -9.26
C VAL A 428 -23.90 22.62 -10.33
N LYS A 429 -22.90 23.45 -10.04
CA LYS A 429 -21.70 23.54 -10.88
C LYS A 429 -20.70 22.45 -10.52
N LEU A 430 -20.18 21.81 -11.54
CA LEU A 430 -19.08 20.86 -11.48
C LEU A 430 -17.83 21.54 -12.04
N LYS A 431 -16.76 21.59 -11.26
CA LYS A 431 -15.43 21.89 -11.79
C LYS A 431 -14.72 20.58 -12.11
N VAL A 432 -14.07 20.53 -13.26
CA VAL A 432 -13.22 19.43 -13.70
C VAL A 432 -11.79 19.97 -13.78
N TYR A 433 -10.87 19.27 -13.15
CA TYR A 433 -9.43 19.57 -13.16
C TYR A 433 -8.73 18.54 -14.03
N GLU A 434 -8.07 18.99 -15.09
CA GLU A 434 -7.27 18.17 -16.00
C GLU A 434 -5.78 18.38 -15.72
N TYR A 435 -5.05 17.28 -15.54
CA TYR A 435 -3.60 17.28 -15.36
C TYR A 435 -3.02 15.93 -15.78
N ASP A 436 -1.73 15.89 -16.04
CA ASP A 436 -0.99 14.65 -16.19
C ASP A 436 0.00 14.48 -15.02
N LEU A 437 0.85 13.46 -15.09
CA LEU A 437 1.88 13.20 -14.09
C LEU A 437 3.26 13.73 -14.52
N SER A 438 3.30 14.86 -15.26
CA SER A 438 4.55 15.52 -15.66
C SER A 438 5.45 15.83 -14.46
N LEU A 439 6.77 15.72 -14.64
CA LEU A 439 7.76 15.98 -13.58
C LEU A 439 8.80 16.99 -14.10
N PRO A 440 8.89 18.21 -13.55
CA PRO A 440 8.15 18.72 -12.39
C PRO A 440 6.65 18.92 -12.67
N GLY A 441 5.85 18.94 -11.60
CA GLY A 441 4.40 19.05 -11.71
C GLY A 441 3.92 20.40 -12.21
N GLU A 442 2.93 20.37 -13.10
CA GLU A 442 2.26 21.55 -13.64
C GLU A 442 0.92 21.79 -12.96
N THR A 443 0.38 23.01 -13.08
CA THR A 443 -0.94 23.32 -12.53
C THR A 443 -2.02 22.74 -13.43
N ALA A 444 -3.06 22.16 -12.84
CA ALA A 444 -4.18 21.62 -13.59
C ALA A 444 -4.95 22.71 -14.35
N GLU A 445 -5.44 22.38 -15.54
CA GLU A 445 -6.42 23.17 -16.27
C GLU A 445 -7.81 22.98 -15.63
N GLU A 446 -8.61 24.05 -15.53
CA GLU A 446 -9.95 24.03 -14.90
C GLU A 446 -11.05 24.31 -15.93
N GLU A 447 -12.03 23.41 -16.02
CA GLU A 447 -13.28 23.62 -16.75
C GLU A 447 -14.48 23.60 -15.79
N THR A 448 -15.44 24.50 -15.98
CA THR A 448 -16.69 24.54 -15.19
C THR A 448 -17.88 24.17 -16.05
N LEU A 449 -18.67 23.20 -15.58
CA LEU A 449 -19.86 22.67 -16.22
C LEU A 449 -21.09 22.87 -15.32
N ASP A 450 -22.24 23.19 -15.91
CA ASP A 450 -23.52 23.23 -15.20
C ASP A 450 -24.19 21.86 -15.25
N LEU A 451 -24.38 21.23 -14.08
CA LEU A 451 -25.18 20.01 -13.95
C LEU A 451 -26.61 20.38 -13.59
N LYS A 452 -27.58 19.84 -14.34
CA LYS A 452 -29.02 19.97 -14.04
C LYS A 452 -29.50 18.88 -13.10
N ALA A 453 -30.54 19.15 -12.32
CA ALA A 453 -31.23 18.12 -11.58
C ALA A 453 -31.60 16.92 -12.49
N GLY A 454 -31.31 15.71 -12.04
CA GLY A 454 -31.45 14.48 -12.82
C GLY A 454 -30.12 13.97 -13.38
N ARG A 455 -30.17 13.40 -14.59
CA ARG A 455 -29.05 12.69 -15.23
C ARG A 455 -28.27 13.62 -16.16
N ASN A 456 -26.97 13.77 -15.91
CA ASN A 456 -26.02 14.50 -16.75
C ASN A 456 -24.91 13.53 -17.20
N VAL A 457 -24.42 13.71 -18.42
CA VAL A 457 -23.29 12.95 -18.94
C VAL A 457 -22.20 13.93 -19.31
N VAL A 458 -21.07 13.81 -18.62
CA VAL A 458 -19.83 14.51 -18.95
C VAL A 458 -18.99 13.55 -19.77
N ASP A 459 -18.65 13.96 -20.99
CA ASP A 459 -17.73 13.20 -21.85
C ASP A 459 -16.31 13.43 -21.35
N LEU A 460 -15.64 12.38 -20.88
CA LEU A 460 -14.27 12.51 -20.37
C LEU A 460 -13.23 12.40 -21.48
N ARG A 461 -13.63 12.06 -22.71
CA ARG A 461 -12.70 11.95 -23.86
C ARG A 461 -12.16 13.30 -24.33
N THR A 462 -12.74 14.40 -23.86
CA THR A 462 -12.28 15.76 -24.15
C THR A 462 -11.10 16.17 -23.28
N PHE A 463 -10.78 15.39 -22.23
CA PHE A 463 -9.64 15.58 -21.33
C PHE A 463 -8.57 14.51 -21.59
N SER A 464 -7.36 14.78 -21.11
CA SER A 464 -6.19 13.91 -21.20
C SER A 464 -5.58 13.66 -19.81
N GLY A 465 -4.63 12.71 -19.72
CA GLY A 465 -3.96 12.40 -18.46
C GLY A 465 -4.93 11.86 -17.40
N ALA A 466 -5.19 12.65 -16.36
CA ALA A 466 -6.12 12.34 -15.28
C ALA A 466 -7.08 13.51 -14.99
N VAL A 467 -8.25 13.17 -14.45
CA VAL A 467 -9.26 14.17 -14.06
C VAL A 467 -9.70 14.04 -12.60
N SER A 468 -9.75 15.16 -11.88
CA SER A 468 -10.47 15.28 -10.61
C SER A 468 -11.67 16.23 -10.74
N PHE A 469 -12.60 16.10 -9.79
CA PHE A 469 -13.89 16.77 -9.82
C PHE A 469 -14.08 17.56 -8.53
N GLU A 470 -14.74 18.70 -8.60
CA GLU A 470 -15.24 19.43 -7.43
C GLU A 470 -16.68 19.91 -7.65
N LEU A 471 -17.54 19.65 -6.67
CA LEU A 471 -18.91 20.16 -6.65
C LEU A 471 -18.94 21.50 -5.91
N GLU A 472 -19.51 22.54 -6.52
CA GLU A 472 -19.60 23.89 -5.91
C GLU A 472 -20.28 23.89 -4.54
N LYS A 473 -21.25 22.99 -4.35
CA LYS A 473 -21.98 22.75 -3.09
C LYS A 473 -22.21 21.26 -2.88
N GLU A 474 -22.51 20.88 -1.65
CA GLU A 474 -22.93 19.53 -1.31
C GLU A 474 -24.26 19.21 -2.01
N VAL A 475 -24.32 18.05 -2.67
CA VAL A 475 -25.53 17.56 -3.34
C VAL A 475 -25.73 16.08 -3.05
N GLU A 476 -27.00 15.67 -3.02
CA GLU A 476 -27.35 14.25 -2.95
C GLU A 476 -27.37 13.62 -4.34
N GLY A 477 -27.04 12.33 -4.40
CA GLY A 477 -27.01 11.61 -5.66
C GLY A 477 -25.86 10.60 -5.75
N ARG A 478 -25.48 10.29 -6.99
CA ARG A 478 -24.32 9.44 -7.30
C ARG A 478 -23.68 9.88 -8.61
N VAL A 479 -22.39 9.62 -8.75
CA VAL A 479 -21.70 9.67 -10.04
C VAL A 479 -21.23 8.28 -10.41
N ARG A 480 -21.42 7.90 -11.68
CA ARG A 480 -20.83 6.70 -12.25
C ARG A 480 -19.79 7.08 -13.30
N ILE A 481 -18.55 6.72 -13.06
CA ILE A 481 -17.42 6.92 -13.96
C ILE A 481 -17.22 5.60 -14.71
N GLU A 482 -17.18 5.65 -16.03
CA GLU A 482 -17.07 4.48 -16.91
C GLU A 482 -15.90 4.70 -17.87
N LEU A 483 -14.93 3.78 -17.84
CA LEU A 483 -13.74 3.77 -18.70
C LEU A 483 -13.74 2.45 -19.51
N LEU A 484 -13.69 2.55 -20.84
CA LEU A 484 -13.88 1.46 -21.81
C LEU A 484 -12.87 1.47 -22.95
#